data_AF-A0A4Y7PFH6-F1
#
_entry.id   AF-A0A4Y7PFH6-F1
#
_cell.length_a   1.000
_cell.length_b   1.000
_cell.length_c   1.000
_cell.angle_alpha   90.00
_cell.angle_beta   90.00
_cell.angle_gamma   90.00
#
_symmetry.space_group_name_H-M   'P 1'
#
loop_
_entity.id
_entity.type
_entity.pdbx_description
1 polymer ?
#
loop_
_entity_poly.entity_id
_entity_poly.type
_entity_poly.pdbx_seq_one_letter_code
_entity_poly.pdbx_strand_id
1 'polypeptide(L)'
;MLLDSSRRYCQCVPEGERPRWDTICRTLEDLCAFQEDTVLYKSTLKRSMRNMRRGGILALHIHAQNAGVIMRRSNDEVTIECFEASPMATKVNGTQGKLLCNYPASTVSVPLETFQDETFRDQFATFLTQMDVDVIDKGEPLTMKGRSKVVETRDTANPRFITELLVGILRGIGRPVEPTRIQKRIGDEALTDNGKLPWRRASLSNKDYKSFIAFALSDILESALHSDLDSDLLFGIRAKASRRLFKTGNSTPYFVQERVADVISATLSKVIGLVHATQTPLLLWWILKRRFEPGSVNGFSIT
;
A
#
# COMPACT_ATOMS: atom_id res chain seq x y z
N MET A 1 5.64 -10.79 1.38
CA MET A 1 4.16 -10.93 1.47
C MET A 1 3.41 -10.38 0.26
N LEU A 2 3.39 -9.05 -0.01
CA LEU A 2 2.65 -8.54 -1.19
C LEU A 2 3.18 -9.10 -2.52
N LEU A 3 4.49 -9.23 -2.65
CA LEU A 3 5.14 -9.88 -3.81
C LEU A 3 4.76 -11.37 -3.92
N ASP A 4 4.73 -12.09 -2.80
CA ASP A 4 4.36 -13.51 -2.80
C ASP A 4 2.89 -13.69 -3.21
N SER A 5 2.01 -12.84 -2.68
CA SER A 5 0.60 -12.78 -3.09
C SER A 5 0.45 -12.45 -4.57
N SER A 6 1.25 -11.53 -5.14
CA SER A 6 1.17 -11.23 -6.57
C SER A 6 1.64 -12.39 -7.44
N ARG A 7 2.67 -13.14 -7.00
CA ARG A 7 3.14 -14.35 -7.69
C ARG A 7 2.08 -15.44 -7.68
N ARG A 8 1.45 -15.72 -6.53
CA ARG A 8 0.32 -16.67 -6.43
C ARG A 8 -0.87 -16.22 -7.28
N TYR A 9 -1.22 -14.94 -7.24
CA TYR A 9 -2.29 -14.39 -8.08
C TYR A 9 -1.98 -14.57 -9.57
N CYS A 10 -0.73 -14.32 -10.00
CA CYS A 10 -0.29 -14.52 -11.38
C CYS A 10 -0.50 -15.97 -11.87
N GLN A 11 -0.32 -16.96 -11.00
CA GLN A 11 -0.53 -18.36 -11.36
C GLN A 11 -2.02 -18.70 -11.59
N CYS A 12 -2.92 -17.98 -10.91
CA CYS A 12 -4.37 -18.23 -10.98
C CYS A 12 -5.09 -17.43 -12.07
N VAL A 13 -4.50 -16.37 -12.62
CA VAL A 13 -5.14 -15.59 -13.70
C VAL A 13 -5.12 -16.31 -15.05
N PRO A 14 -6.08 -16.00 -15.95
CA PRO A 14 -6.07 -16.49 -17.32
C PRO A 14 -4.75 -16.18 -18.04
N GLU A 15 -4.35 -17.04 -18.98
CA GLU A 15 -3.05 -16.92 -19.68
C GLU A 15 -2.83 -15.56 -20.34
N GLY A 16 -3.88 -14.96 -20.91
CA GLY A 16 -3.81 -13.63 -21.52
C GLY A 16 -3.47 -12.49 -20.54
N GLU A 17 -3.72 -12.67 -19.24
CA GLU A 17 -3.43 -11.67 -18.20
C GLU A 17 -2.05 -11.88 -17.53
N ARG A 18 -1.46 -13.07 -17.64
CA ARG A 18 -0.18 -13.42 -17.01
C ARG A 18 0.96 -12.46 -17.35
N PRO A 19 1.18 -12.04 -18.62
CA PRO A 19 2.29 -11.12 -18.94
C PRO A 19 2.22 -9.78 -18.19
N ARG A 20 1.00 -9.29 -17.93
CA ARG A 20 0.78 -8.08 -17.14
C ARG A 20 1.12 -8.31 -15.67
N TRP A 21 0.72 -9.45 -15.12
CA TRP A 21 1.03 -9.82 -13.73
C TRP A 21 2.51 -10.15 -13.51
N ASP A 22 3.19 -10.76 -14.48
CA ASP A 22 4.65 -10.95 -14.44
C ASP A 22 5.39 -9.61 -14.40
N THR A 23 4.89 -8.62 -15.14
CA THR A 23 5.43 -7.26 -15.10
C THR A 23 5.23 -6.63 -13.72
N ILE A 24 4.04 -6.80 -13.11
CA ILE A 24 3.78 -6.35 -11.73
C ILE A 24 4.70 -7.05 -10.73
N CYS A 25 4.86 -8.38 -10.82
CA CYS A 25 5.73 -9.15 -9.93
C CYS A 25 7.19 -8.67 -10.04
N ARG A 26 7.71 -8.48 -11.25
CA ARG A 26 9.06 -7.93 -11.47
C ARG A 26 9.21 -6.52 -10.89
N THR A 27 8.20 -5.67 -11.08
CA THR A 27 8.20 -4.32 -10.50
C THR A 27 8.25 -4.35 -8.98
N LEU A 28 7.51 -5.28 -8.35
CA LEU A 28 7.52 -5.47 -6.90
C LEU A 28 8.81 -6.10 -6.40
N GLU A 29 9.44 -6.99 -7.17
CA GLU A 29 10.78 -7.53 -6.89
C GLU A 29 11.82 -6.43 -6.86
N ASP A 30 11.87 -5.60 -7.90
CA ASP A 30 12.76 -4.44 -7.95
C ASP A 30 12.48 -3.49 -6.77
N LEU A 31 11.21 -3.18 -6.50
CA LEU A 31 10.83 -2.32 -5.38
C LEU A 31 11.27 -2.88 -4.02
N CYS A 32 11.08 -4.19 -3.80
CA CYS A 32 11.56 -4.85 -2.58
C CYS A 32 13.10 -4.79 -2.51
N ALA A 33 13.81 -5.05 -3.60
CA ALA A 33 15.27 -4.95 -3.64
C ALA A 33 15.78 -3.52 -3.38
N PHE A 34 15.00 -2.49 -3.74
CA PHE A 34 15.31 -1.10 -3.40
C PHE A 34 14.93 -0.70 -1.97
N GLN A 35 14.08 -1.49 -1.28
CA GLN A 35 13.56 -1.21 0.06
C GLN A 35 14.16 -2.08 1.16
N GLU A 36 14.76 -3.23 0.83
CA GLU A 36 15.46 -4.10 1.79
C GLU A 36 16.61 -3.35 2.47
N ASP A 37 17.25 -2.44 1.74
CA ASP A 37 18.25 -1.54 2.25
C ASP A 37 17.62 -0.18 2.56
N THR A 38 18.01 0.44 3.68
CA THR A 38 17.55 1.79 4.07
C THR A 38 17.99 2.89 3.09
N VAL A 39 18.77 2.52 2.06
CA VAL A 39 19.41 3.43 1.10
C VAL A 39 19.30 2.85 -0.31
N LEU A 40 18.90 3.69 -1.26
CA LEU A 40 18.92 3.35 -2.68
C LEU A 40 20.36 3.24 -3.22
N TYR A 41 20.79 2.03 -3.60
CA TYR A 41 22.12 1.82 -4.18
C TYR A 41 22.20 2.15 -5.67
N LYS A 42 23.19 2.98 -6.05
CA LYS A 42 23.45 3.41 -7.43
C LYS A 42 23.66 2.23 -8.38
N SER A 43 24.45 1.23 -7.99
CA SER A 43 24.77 0.08 -8.85
C SER A 43 23.53 -0.78 -9.15
N THR A 44 22.68 -1.01 -8.16
CA THR A 44 21.41 -1.73 -8.32
C THR A 44 20.46 -0.96 -9.21
N LEU A 45 20.27 0.34 -8.95
CA LEU A 45 19.42 1.19 -9.77
C LEU A 45 19.88 1.26 -11.23
N LYS A 46 21.18 1.47 -11.49
CA LYS A 46 21.76 1.46 -12.85
C LYS A 46 21.51 0.13 -13.55
N ARG A 47 21.69 -0.99 -12.84
CA ARG A 47 21.45 -2.34 -13.38
C ARG A 47 19.99 -2.52 -13.77
N SER A 48 19.04 -2.14 -12.90
CA SER A 48 17.61 -2.25 -13.19
C SER A 48 17.21 -1.35 -14.37
N MET A 49 17.71 -0.11 -14.45
CA MET A 49 17.46 0.78 -15.60
C MET A 49 18.00 0.21 -16.91
N ARG A 50 19.22 -0.32 -16.91
CA ARG A 50 19.82 -0.97 -18.09
C ARG A 50 19.02 -2.19 -18.55
N ASN A 51 18.58 -3.02 -17.61
CA ASN A 51 17.92 -4.28 -17.90
C ASN A 51 16.41 -4.16 -18.11
N MET A 52 15.84 -2.95 -17.94
CA MET A 52 14.41 -2.70 -18.09
C MET A 52 13.94 -3.08 -19.49
N ARG A 53 13.03 -4.06 -19.63
CA ARG A 53 12.53 -4.58 -20.91
C ARG A 53 11.41 -3.69 -21.49
N ARG A 54 11.04 -3.89 -22.76
CA ARG A 54 9.85 -3.27 -23.35
C ARG A 54 8.61 -3.61 -22.50
N GLY A 55 7.82 -2.60 -22.15
CA GLY A 55 6.69 -2.74 -21.23
C GLY A 55 7.09 -2.85 -19.75
N GLY A 56 8.38 -2.80 -19.45
CA GLY A 56 8.92 -2.84 -18.09
C GLY A 56 8.60 -1.56 -17.32
N ILE A 57 8.48 -1.72 -16.00
CA ILE A 57 8.16 -0.65 -15.07
C ILE A 57 9.17 -0.72 -13.92
N LEU A 58 9.75 0.42 -13.57
CA LEU A 58 10.52 0.60 -12.35
C LEU A 58 9.80 1.62 -11.46
N ALA A 59 9.61 1.28 -10.20
CA ALA A 59 9.01 2.17 -9.22
C ALA A 59 10.01 2.42 -8.08
N LEU A 60 10.19 3.69 -7.73
CA LEU A 60 11.11 4.13 -6.69
C LEU A 60 10.36 5.02 -5.69
N HIS A 61 10.71 4.86 -4.42
CA HIS A 61 10.38 5.81 -3.38
C HIS A 61 11.66 6.54 -2.99
N ILE A 62 11.69 7.85 -3.19
CA ILE A 62 12.80 8.73 -2.82
C ILE A 62 12.49 9.26 -1.42
N HIS A 63 13.10 8.65 -0.41
CA HIS A 63 12.67 8.77 1.00
C HIS A 63 12.84 10.18 1.53
N ALA A 64 14.05 10.76 1.44
CA ALA A 64 14.33 12.09 1.96
C ALA A 64 13.54 13.21 1.25
N GLN A 65 13.03 12.98 0.04
CA GLN A 65 12.21 13.96 -0.70
C GLN A 65 10.71 13.67 -0.68
N ASN A 66 10.24 12.59 -0.04
CA ASN A 66 8.82 12.20 -0.05
C ASN A 66 8.23 12.16 -1.48
N ALA A 67 8.98 11.58 -2.40
CA ALA A 67 8.60 11.55 -3.81
C ALA A 67 8.58 10.12 -4.34
N GLY A 68 7.59 9.82 -5.16
CA GLY A 68 7.55 8.63 -6.00
C GLY A 68 8.07 8.95 -7.40
N VAL A 69 8.89 8.06 -7.93
CA VAL A 69 9.30 8.07 -9.34
C VAL A 69 8.90 6.75 -9.98
N ILE A 70 8.14 6.79 -11.07
CA ILE A 70 7.84 5.60 -11.87
C ILE A 70 8.37 5.79 -13.28
N MET A 71 9.19 4.84 -13.72
CA MET A 71 9.72 4.79 -15.08
C MET A 71 8.97 3.69 -15.84
N ARG A 72 8.45 4.01 -17.02
CA ARG A 72 7.74 3.07 -17.89
C ARG A 72 8.41 3.04 -19.25
N ARG A 73 8.94 1.87 -19.64
CA ARG A 73 9.57 1.70 -20.94
C ARG A 73 8.56 1.31 -22.00
N SER A 74 8.47 2.11 -23.07
CA SER A 74 7.76 1.75 -24.30
C SER A 74 8.76 1.20 -25.34
N ASN A 75 8.50 1.38 -26.63
CA ASN A 75 9.39 0.91 -27.70
C ASN A 75 10.65 1.76 -27.77
N ASP A 76 10.45 3.07 -27.89
CA ASP A 76 11.48 4.03 -28.29
C ASP A 76 11.70 5.11 -27.23
N GLU A 77 11.02 5.01 -26.08
CA GLU A 77 11.10 5.98 -25.01
C GLU A 77 10.84 5.39 -23.63
N VAL A 78 11.25 6.14 -22.61
CA VAL A 78 10.95 5.88 -21.21
C VAL A 78 10.20 7.09 -20.64
N THR A 79 8.97 6.85 -20.21
CA THR A 79 8.16 7.83 -19.51
C THR A 79 8.53 7.83 -18.03
N ILE A 80 8.94 8.97 -17.51
CA ILE A 80 9.32 9.18 -16.11
C ILE A 80 8.23 10.03 -15.46
N GLU A 81 7.57 9.46 -14.47
CA GLU A 81 6.46 10.05 -13.74
C GLU A 81 6.87 10.36 -12.30
N CYS A 82 6.80 11.63 -11.92
CA CYS A 82 7.15 12.11 -10.59
C CYS A 82 5.90 12.58 -9.84
N PHE A 83 5.80 12.24 -8.55
CA PHE A 83 4.69 12.68 -7.70
C PHE A 83 5.06 12.72 -6.21
N GLU A 84 4.30 13.49 -5.44
CA GLU A 84 4.36 13.52 -3.98
C GLU A 84 3.87 12.17 -3.41
N ALA A 85 4.71 11.45 -2.67
CA ALA A 85 4.37 10.13 -2.12
C ALA A 85 3.32 10.24 -1.00
N SER A 86 3.42 11.29 -0.20
CA SER A 86 2.50 11.62 0.89
C SER A 86 2.20 13.11 0.94
N PRO A 87 0.94 13.52 1.11
CA PRO A 87 0.63 14.91 1.40
C PRO A 87 1.29 15.38 2.70
N MET A 88 1.63 16.66 2.76
CA MET A 88 2.08 17.35 3.97
C MET A 88 1.00 17.35 5.06
N ALA A 89 1.41 17.28 6.33
CA ALA A 89 0.48 17.24 7.47
C ALA A 89 -0.38 18.50 7.55
N THR A 90 0.18 19.64 7.16
CA THR A 90 -0.52 20.93 7.03
C THR A 90 -1.68 20.87 6.03
N LYS A 91 -1.48 20.27 4.85
CA LYS A 91 -2.55 20.06 3.85
C LYS A 91 -3.63 19.11 4.35
N VAL A 92 -3.25 18.09 5.11
CA VAL A 92 -4.20 17.13 5.71
C VAL A 92 -5.07 17.82 6.76
N ASN A 93 -4.44 18.51 7.72
CA ASN A 93 -5.14 19.18 8.82
C ASN A 93 -5.99 20.36 8.36
N GLY A 94 -5.58 21.05 7.29
CA GLY A 94 -6.33 22.18 6.72
C GLY A 94 -7.51 21.80 5.83
N THR A 95 -7.66 20.52 5.45
CA THR A 95 -8.72 20.09 4.54
C THR A 95 -9.97 19.67 5.32
N GLN A 96 -11.09 20.36 5.10
CA GLN A 96 -12.39 19.87 5.57
C GLN A 96 -12.87 18.72 4.66
N GLY A 97 -12.89 17.49 5.18
CA GLY A 97 -13.36 16.30 4.46
C GLY A 97 -12.24 15.43 3.90
N LYS A 98 -12.22 15.18 2.58
CA LYS A 98 -11.21 14.32 1.93
C LYS A 98 -10.27 15.13 1.06
N LEU A 99 -8.97 14.94 1.21
CA LEU A 99 -7.95 15.55 0.36
C LEU A 99 -7.99 14.96 -1.05
N LEU A 100 -7.92 15.80 -2.07
CA LEU A 100 -7.81 15.38 -3.47
C LEU A 100 -6.34 15.43 -3.89
N CYS A 101 -5.78 14.27 -4.22
CA CYS A 101 -4.42 14.14 -4.72
C CYS A 101 -4.45 13.64 -6.16
N ASN A 102 -3.67 14.27 -7.05
CA ASN A 102 -3.55 13.87 -8.44
C ASN A 102 -2.21 13.16 -8.68
N TYR A 103 -2.25 12.02 -9.36
CA TYR A 103 -1.08 11.20 -9.66
C TYR A 103 -1.00 10.85 -11.15
N PRO A 104 0.17 10.95 -11.79
CA PRO A 104 1.37 11.61 -11.29
C PRO A 104 1.22 13.14 -11.29
N ALA A 105 2.15 13.84 -10.64
CA ALA A 105 2.17 15.30 -10.62
C ALA A 105 2.77 15.85 -11.92
N SER A 106 3.87 15.26 -12.38
CA SER A 106 4.55 15.63 -13.62
C SER A 106 5.08 14.41 -14.35
N THR A 107 5.17 14.52 -15.67
CA THR A 107 5.61 13.42 -16.53
C THR A 107 6.48 13.94 -17.67
N VAL A 108 7.59 13.26 -17.92
CA VAL A 108 8.53 13.55 -19.00
C VAL A 108 8.83 12.26 -19.75
N SER A 109 8.85 12.31 -21.07
CA SER A 109 9.33 11.21 -21.90
C SER A 109 10.75 11.48 -22.36
N VAL A 110 11.64 10.51 -22.15
CA VAL A 110 13.04 10.52 -22.57
C VAL A 110 13.24 9.47 -23.68
N PRO A 111 13.89 9.81 -24.81
CA PRO A 111 14.22 8.82 -25.84
C PRO A 111 14.97 7.63 -25.26
N LEU A 112 14.66 6.42 -25.72
CA LEU A 112 15.26 5.20 -25.20
C LEU A 112 16.78 5.18 -25.45
N GLU A 113 17.23 5.71 -26.57
CA GLU A 113 18.66 5.86 -26.88
C GLU A 113 19.38 6.66 -25.79
N THR A 114 18.86 7.83 -25.45
CA THR A 114 19.40 8.66 -24.35
C THR A 114 19.28 7.98 -23.00
N PHE A 115 18.15 7.31 -22.73
CA PHE A 115 17.96 6.58 -21.48
C PHE A 115 18.93 5.39 -21.33
N GLN A 116 19.37 4.79 -22.44
CA GLN A 116 20.31 3.67 -22.45
C GLN A 116 21.78 4.11 -22.51
N ASP A 117 22.05 5.39 -22.76
CA ASP A 117 23.39 5.96 -22.67
C ASP A 117 23.98 5.78 -21.25
N GLU A 118 25.23 5.33 -21.18
CA GLU A 118 25.86 4.99 -19.91
C GLU A 118 26.10 6.24 -19.05
N THR A 119 26.45 7.36 -19.68
CA THR A 119 26.73 8.61 -18.97
C THR A 119 25.44 9.17 -18.38
N PHE A 120 24.37 9.23 -19.17
CA PHE A 120 23.05 9.65 -18.71
C PHE A 120 22.57 8.78 -17.54
N ARG A 121 22.60 7.43 -17.69
CA ARG A 121 22.18 6.53 -16.60
C ARG A 121 23.00 6.69 -15.34
N ASP A 122 24.30 6.90 -15.47
CA ASP A 122 25.19 7.10 -14.33
C ASP A 122 24.82 8.37 -13.56
N GLN A 123 24.64 9.49 -14.27
CA GLN A 123 24.26 10.76 -13.66
C GLN A 123 22.84 10.71 -13.08
N PHE A 124 21.90 10.13 -13.81
CA PHE A 124 20.51 10.00 -13.36
C PHE A 124 20.40 9.11 -12.12
N ALA A 125 21.11 7.98 -12.09
CA ALA A 125 21.20 7.14 -10.90
C ALA A 125 21.81 7.90 -9.72
N THR A 126 22.94 8.60 -9.94
CA THR A 126 23.62 9.38 -8.90
C THR A 126 22.67 10.41 -8.28
N PHE A 127 21.97 11.17 -9.13
CA PHE A 127 21.01 12.16 -8.68
C PHE A 127 19.93 11.54 -7.79
N LEU A 128 19.29 10.44 -8.25
CA LEU A 128 18.21 9.80 -7.50
C LEU A 128 18.68 9.22 -6.17
N THR A 129 19.85 8.56 -6.15
CA THR A 129 20.41 7.99 -4.92
C THR A 129 20.81 9.06 -3.92
N GLN A 130 21.28 10.20 -4.42
CA GLN A 130 21.66 11.31 -3.56
C GLN A 130 20.42 11.99 -2.97
N MET A 131 19.38 12.22 -3.78
CA MET A 131 18.11 12.75 -3.29
C MET A 131 17.38 11.80 -2.33
N ASP A 132 17.64 10.50 -2.39
CA ASP A 132 17.03 9.51 -1.49
C ASP A 132 17.50 9.68 -0.03
N VAL A 133 18.73 10.15 0.18
CA VAL A 133 19.35 10.31 1.51
C VAL A 133 19.56 11.77 1.94
N ASP A 134 19.76 12.69 1.01
CA ASP A 134 20.09 14.09 1.33
C ASP A 134 18.87 14.83 1.86
N VAL A 135 18.91 15.21 3.14
CA VAL A 135 17.91 16.11 3.73
C VAL A 135 18.27 17.54 3.37
N ILE A 136 17.55 18.12 2.40
CA ILE A 136 17.80 19.49 1.94
C ILE A 136 16.92 20.47 2.72
N ASP A 137 17.51 21.05 3.77
CA ASP A 137 16.92 21.91 4.82
C ASP A 137 16.31 23.25 4.34
N LYS A 138 16.15 23.47 3.02
CA LYS A 138 15.73 24.77 2.47
C LYS A 138 14.20 24.92 2.34
N GLY A 139 13.40 24.05 2.94
CA GLY A 139 11.97 23.93 2.66
C GLY A 139 11.03 23.66 3.83
N GLU A 140 11.56 23.55 5.04
CA GLU A 140 10.71 23.28 6.20
C GLU A 140 9.86 24.50 6.52
N PRO A 141 8.52 24.36 6.64
CA PRO A 141 7.69 25.43 7.15
C PRO A 141 8.07 25.71 8.61
N LEU A 142 8.76 26.84 8.84
CA LEU A 142 8.98 27.38 10.17
C LEU A 142 7.62 27.77 10.77
N THR A 143 7.06 26.98 11.69
CA THR A 143 5.93 27.45 12.50
C THR A 143 6.45 28.13 13.77
N MET A 144 5.75 29.18 14.16
CA MET A 144 6.14 30.01 15.31
C MET A 144 5.38 29.52 16.54
N LYS A 145 6.08 28.90 17.49
CA LYS A 145 5.48 28.50 18.77
C LYS A 145 6.07 29.38 19.87
N GLY A 146 5.23 30.29 20.41
CA GLY A 146 5.56 31.06 21.61
C GLY A 146 6.90 31.82 21.57
N ARG A 147 7.10 32.67 20.55
CA ARG A 147 8.33 33.47 20.30
C ARG A 147 9.62 32.70 19.95
N SER A 148 9.61 31.36 19.90
CA SER A 148 10.74 30.58 19.40
C SER A 148 10.45 29.95 18.04
N LYS A 149 11.41 30.05 17.11
CA LYS A 149 11.41 29.28 15.86
C LYS A 149 11.76 27.84 16.22
N VAL A 150 10.77 26.95 16.14
CA VAL A 150 10.99 25.52 16.31
C VAL A 150 10.82 24.89 14.94
N VAL A 151 11.87 24.20 14.47
CA VAL A 151 11.81 23.33 13.30
C VAL A 151 10.72 22.29 13.55
N GLU A 152 9.67 22.27 12.73
CA GLU A 152 8.68 21.20 12.79
C GLU A 152 9.29 19.92 12.21
N THR A 153 9.93 19.14 13.08
CA THR A 153 10.55 17.84 12.78
C THR A 153 9.55 16.75 12.34
N ARG A 154 8.32 17.13 11.95
CA ARG A 154 7.18 16.23 11.75
C ARG A 154 6.41 16.45 10.44
N ASP A 155 6.74 17.46 9.65
CA ASP A 155 6.09 17.64 8.34
C ASP A 155 6.79 16.80 7.27
N THR A 156 6.03 16.36 6.27
CA THR A 156 6.59 15.55 5.20
C THR A 156 7.45 16.43 4.28
N ALA A 157 8.62 15.92 3.85
CA ALA A 157 9.52 16.66 2.97
C ALA A 157 8.82 17.18 1.70
N ASN A 158 9.22 18.37 1.25
CA ASN A 158 8.70 18.97 0.02
C ASN A 158 9.31 18.26 -1.20
N PRO A 159 8.50 17.67 -2.11
CA PRO A 159 8.99 16.84 -3.20
C PRO A 159 9.59 17.62 -4.38
N ARG A 160 9.68 18.96 -4.32
CA ARG A 160 10.10 19.85 -5.43
C ARG A 160 11.42 19.46 -6.10
N PHE A 161 12.38 18.88 -5.38
CA PHE A 161 13.64 18.44 -6.00
C PHE A 161 13.41 17.30 -7.02
N ILE A 162 12.38 16.49 -6.81
CA ILE A 162 11.97 15.43 -7.72
C ILE A 162 10.86 15.89 -8.68
N THR A 163 9.85 16.63 -8.19
CA THR A 163 8.69 17.01 -9.00
C THR A 163 8.91 18.25 -9.87
N GLU A 164 9.90 19.09 -9.54
CA GLU A 164 10.20 20.34 -10.26
C GLU A 164 11.61 20.34 -10.82
N LEU A 165 12.65 20.21 -9.98
CA LEU A 165 14.05 20.29 -10.44
C LEU A 165 14.40 19.16 -11.40
N LEU A 166 14.24 17.90 -10.98
CA LEU A 166 14.50 16.74 -11.83
C LEU A 166 13.67 16.79 -13.12
N VAL A 167 12.39 17.14 -13.01
CA VAL A 167 11.49 17.29 -14.15
C VAL A 167 12.00 18.38 -15.11
N GLY A 168 12.47 19.51 -14.59
CA GLY A 168 13.06 20.60 -15.37
C GLY A 168 14.30 20.15 -16.15
N ILE A 169 15.20 19.40 -15.50
CA ILE A 169 16.38 18.81 -16.14
C ILE A 169 15.95 17.85 -17.25
N LEU A 170 15.05 16.91 -16.95
CA LEU A 170 14.59 15.90 -17.91
C LEU A 170 13.85 16.52 -19.09
N ARG A 171 13.17 17.66 -18.92
CA ARG A 171 12.52 18.39 -20.03
C ARG A 171 13.51 18.93 -21.05
N GLY A 172 14.74 19.28 -20.65
CA GLY A 172 15.80 19.68 -21.58
C GLY A 172 16.39 18.51 -22.37
N ILE A 173 16.24 17.29 -21.85
CA ILE A 173 16.78 16.05 -22.44
C ILE A 173 15.74 15.34 -23.31
N GLY A 174 14.48 15.39 -22.90
CA GLY A 174 13.35 14.75 -23.55
C GLY A 174 12.23 15.74 -23.86
N ARG A 175 10.99 15.35 -23.56
CA ARG A 175 9.82 16.22 -23.75
C ARG A 175 8.78 16.04 -22.65
N PRO A 176 8.09 17.11 -22.23
CA PRO A 176 6.96 16.97 -21.31
C PRO A 176 5.84 16.15 -21.97
N VAL A 177 5.16 15.33 -21.16
CA VAL A 177 3.99 14.56 -21.60
C VAL A 177 2.87 14.82 -20.61
N GLU A 178 1.65 15.04 -21.11
CA GLU A 178 0.49 15.11 -20.22
C GLU A 178 0.08 13.68 -19.82
N PRO A 179 0.15 13.33 -18.53
CA PRO A 179 -0.17 11.98 -18.09
C PRO A 179 -1.68 11.75 -17.98
N THR A 180 -2.08 10.49 -18.10
CA THR A 180 -3.40 10.06 -17.62
C THR A 180 -3.44 10.16 -16.10
N ARG A 181 -4.00 11.25 -15.59
CA ARG A 181 -4.03 11.51 -14.15
C ARG A 181 -5.09 10.65 -13.46
N ILE A 182 -4.68 10.03 -12.37
CA ILE A 182 -5.58 9.41 -11.40
C ILE A 182 -5.78 10.42 -10.28
N GLN A 183 -7.02 10.88 -10.10
CA GLN A 183 -7.40 11.66 -8.93
C GLN A 183 -7.85 10.72 -7.81
N LYS A 184 -7.27 10.90 -6.64
CA LYS A 184 -7.53 10.10 -5.45
C LYS A 184 -8.07 10.97 -4.33
N ARG A 185 -9.18 10.54 -3.74
CA ARG A 185 -9.72 11.12 -2.50
C ARG A 185 -9.06 10.41 -1.32
N ILE A 186 -8.08 11.05 -0.69
CA ILE A 186 -7.38 10.54 0.50
C ILE A 186 -8.12 11.07 1.73
N GLY A 187 -8.57 10.16 2.58
CA GLY A 187 -8.98 10.49 3.95
C GLY A 187 -7.81 10.17 4.85
N ASP A 188 -6.86 11.10 4.94
CA ASP A 188 -5.74 11.03 5.86
C ASP A 188 -6.18 11.65 7.19
N GLU A 189 -5.95 10.94 8.28
CA GLU A 189 -6.25 11.40 9.64
C GLU A 189 -4.91 11.45 10.38
N ALA A 190 -4.32 12.64 10.46
CA ALA A 190 -3.14 12.87 11.28
C ALA A 190 -3.58 12.98 12.74
N LEU A 191 -3.70 11.83 13.43
CA LEU A 191 -3.97 11.80 14.86
C LEU A 191 -2.82 12.51 15.58
N THR A 192 -3.10 13.68 16.15
CA THR A 192 -2.10 14.55 16.78
C THR A 192 -1.78 14.14 18.22
N ASP A 193 -1.98 12.86 18.58
CA ASP A 193 -1.76 12.37 19.94
C ASP A 193 -0.66 11.29 19.97
N ASN A 194 0.39 11.58 20.74
CA ASN A 194 1.45 10.66 21.19
C ASN A 194 2.06 9.69 20.16
N GLY A 195 2.69 10.24 19.12
CA GLY A 195 3.81 9.58 18.45
C GLY A 195 3.47 8.42 17.48
N LYS A 196 2.22 8.31 17.02
CA LYS A 196 1.84 7.31 16.01
C LYS A 196 1.80 7.93 14.61
N LEU A 197 2.36 7.23 13.63
CA LEU A 197 2.28 7.60 12.21
C LEU A 197 0.80 7.66 11.76
N PRO A 198 0.41 8.59 10.86
CA PRO A 198 -0.95 8.71 10.36
C PRO A 198 -1.43 7.40 9.70
N TRP A 199 -2.68 7.00 9.97
CA TRP A 199 -3.27 5.81 9.33
C TRP A 199 -3.76 6.15 7.92
N ARG A 200 -3.08 5.60 6.90
CA ARG A 200 -3.36 5.94 5.49
C ARG A 200 -4.31 4.96 4.82
N ARG A 201 -5.44 5.46 4.29
CA ARG A 201 -6.35 4.68 3.43
C ARG A 201 -6.14 5.03 1.97
N ALA A 202 -5.57 4.12 1.19
CA ALA A 202 -5.49 4.22 -0.25
C ALA A 202 -6.62 3.40 -0.92
N SER A 203 -7.43 4.04 -1.76
CA SER A 203 -8.41 3.36 -2.63
C SER A 203 -8.00 3.57 -4.08
N LEU A 204 -7.53 2.51 -4.76
CA LEU A 204 -7.34 2.53 -6.22
C LEU A 204 -8.60 1.99 -6.91
N SER A 205 -8.98 2.59 -8.05
CA SER A 205 -10.29 2.36 -8.68
C SER A 205 -10.36 1.16 -9.63
N ASN A 206 -9.24 0.50 -9.94
CA ASN A 206 -9.19 -0.61 -10.90
C ASN A 206 -9.80 -1.91 -10.34
N LYS A 207 -10.62 -2.62 -11.14
CA LYS A 207 -11.28 -3.89 -10.77
C LYS A 207 -10.25 -4.97 -10.45
N ASP A 208 -9.24 -5.15 -11.30
CA ASP A 208 -8.19 -6.17 -11.12
C ASP A 208 -7.42 -5.94 -9.83
N TYR A 209 -7.11 -4.68 -9.54
CA TYR A 209 -6.47 -4.30 -8.28
C TYR A 209 -7.35 -4.63 -7.07
N LYS A 210 -8.66 -4.34 -7.14
CA LYS A 210 -9.56 -4.62 -6.01
C LYS A 210 -9.70 -6.12 -5.75
N SER A 211 -9.76 -6.93 -6.81
CA SER A 211 -9.75 -8.39 -6.74
C SER A 211 -8.44 -8.90 -6.15
N PHE A 212 -7.30 -8.40 -6.62
CA PHE A 212 -6.01 -8.71 -6.05
C PHE A 212 -5.89 -8.33 -4.57
N ILE A 213 -6.40 -7.17 -4.17
CA ILE A 213 -6.38 -6.77 -2.76
C ILE A 213 -7.24 -7.71 -1.89
N ALA A 214 -8.37 -8.21 -2.41
CA ALA A 214 -9.14 -9.23 -1.69
C ALA A 214 -8.30 -10.51 -1.50
N PHE A 215 -7.63 -10.96 -2.56
CA PHE A 215 -6.74 -12.12 -2.53
C PHE A 215 -5.53 -11.94 -1.61
N ALA A 216 -4.87 -10.77 -1.65
CA ALA A 216 -3.75 -10.46 -0.76
C ALA A 216 -4.20 -10.38 0.71
N LEU A 217 -5.41 -9.87 0.98
CA LEU A 217 -5.99 -9.89 2.32
C LEU A 217 -6.28 -11.32 2.82
N SER A 218 -6.69 -12.24 1.96
CA SER A 218 -6.83 -13.66 2.37
C SER A 218 -5.48 -14.29 2.68
N ASP A 219 -4.42 -13.97 1.93
CA ASP A 219 -3.08 -14.46 2.24
C ASP A 219 -2.53 -13.90 3.57
N ILE A 220 -2.82 -12.62 3.86
CA ILE A 220 -2.53 -12.01 5.16
C ILE A 220 -3.29 -12.74 6.27
N LEU A 221 -4.58 -13.01 6.07
CA LEU A 221 -5.41 -13.69 7.06
C LEU A 221 -4.92 -15.11 7.33
N GLU A 222 -4.55 -15.86 6.29
CA GLU A 222 -3.99 -17.20 6.43
C GLU A 222 -2.66 -17.18 7.19
N SER A 223 -1.76 -16.27 6.84
CA SER A 223 -0.50 -16.09 7.57
C SER A 223 -0.75 -15.70 9.03
N ALA A 224 -1.76 -14.86 9.26
CA ALA A 224 -2.19 -14.44 10.58
C ALA A 224 -2.81 -15.58 11.39
N LEU A 225 -3.46 -16.56 10.75
CA LEU A 225 -3.98 -17.76 11.42
C LEU A 225 -2.85 -18.67 11.91
N HIS A 226 -1.73 -18.73 11.21
CA HIS A 226 -0.55 -19.47 11.65
C HIS A 226 0.26 -18.73 12.71
N SER A 227 0.01 -17.43 12.86
CA SER A 227 0.61 -16.58 13.90
C SER A 227 -0.32 -16.53 15.12
N ASP A 228 0.23 -16.36 16.33
CA ASP A 228 -0.57 -16.17 17.54
C ASP A 228 -1.05 -14.72 17.68
N LEU A 229 -1.76 -14.23 16.65
CA LEU A 229 -2.31 -12.87 16.63
C LEU A 229 -3.61 -12.79 17.41
N ASP A 230 -3.82 -11.64 18.04
CA ASP A 230 -5.04 -11.35 18.80
C ASP A 230 -6.30 -11.56 17.94
N SER A 231 -7.31 -12.17 18.57
CA SER A 231 -8.63 -12.44 18.02
C SER A 231 -9.30 -11.20 17.40
N ASP A 232 -9.08 -10.02 17.97
CA ASP A 232 -9.60 -8.74 17.42
C ASP A 232 -8.92 -8.36 16.10
N LEU A 233 -7.61 -8.61 15.98
CA LEU A 233 -6.87 -8.39 14.73
C LEU A 233 -7.32 -9.38 13.65
N LEU A 234 -7.48 -10.66 14.01
CA LEU A 234 -8.02 -11.69 13.11
C LEU A 234 -9.43 -11.33 12.63
N PHE A 235 -10.31 -10.88 13.54
CA PHE A 235 -11.64 -10.38 13.21
C PHE A 235 -11.56 -9.20 12.24
N GLY A 236 -10.68 -8.24 12.50
CA GLY A 236 -10.49 -7.06 11.67
C GLY A 236 -10.01 -7.37 10.25
N ILE A 237 -9.02 -8.26 10.11
CA ILE A 237 -8.50 -8.70 8.79
C ILE A 237 -9.60 -9.46 8.04
N ARG A 238 -10.27 -10.40 8.70
CA ARG A 238 -11.41 -11.16 8.14
C ARG A 238 -12.52 -10.24 7.66
N ALA A 239 -12.99 -9.32 8.49
CA ALA A 239 -14.05 -8.37 8.14
C ALA A 239 -13.65 -7.49 6.94
N LYS A 240 -12.37 -7.09 6.84
CA LYS A 240 -11.85 -6.34 5.69
C LYS A 240 -11.85 -7.17 4.41
N ALA A 241 -11.41 -8.43 4.47
CA ALA A 241 -11.43 -9.35 3.34
C ALA A 241 -12.86 -9.60 2.84
N SER A 242 -13.78 -9.97 3.74
CA SER A 242 -15.20 -10.20 3.42
C SER A 242 -15.86 -8.96 2.82
N ARG A 243 -15.66 -7.78 3.44
CA ARG A 243 -16.23 -6.53 2.95
C ARG A 243 -15.66 -6.13 1.59
N ARG A 244 -14.38 -6.42 1.31
CA ARG A 244 -13.79 -6.14 0.00
C ARG A 244 -14.43 -7.03 -1.07
N LEU A 245 -14.53 -8.33 -0.83
CA LEU A 245 -15.19 -9.29 -1.73
C LEU A 245 -16.65 -8.88 -2.00
N PHE A 246 -17.39 -8.51 -0.95
CA PHE A 246 -18.76 -8.02 -1.08
C PHE A 246 -18.85 -6.76 -1.95
N LYS A 247 -17.93 -5.81 -1.78
CA LYS A 247 -17.90 -4.55 -2.57
C LYS A 247 -17.50 -4.76 -4.02
N THR A 248 -16.68 -5.75 -4.34
CA THR A 248 -16.31 -6.08 -5.73
C THR A 248 -17.38 -6.91 -6.41
N GLY A 249 -18.17 -7.68 -5.66
CA GLY A 249 -19.32 -8.42 -6.16
C GLY A 249 -18.97 -9.32 -7.35
N ASN A 250 -19.89 -9.41 -8.31
CA ASN A 250 -19.78 -10.28 -9.50
C ASN A 250 -18.61 -9.94 -10.44
N SER A 251 -17.90 -8.83 -10.22
CA SER A 251 -16.70 -8.49 -11.00
C SER A 251 -15.42 -9.19 -10.52
N THR A 252 -15.51 -9.97 -9.44
CA THR A 252 -14.39 -10.68 -8.83
C THR A 252 -14.21 -12.04 -9.51
N PRO A 253 -12.99 -12.41 -9.99
CA PRO A 253 -12.74 -13.74 -10.55
C PRO A 253 -13.08 -14.86 -9.57
N TYR A 254 -13.61 -15.98 -10.07
CA TYR A 254 -14.07 -17.10 -9.23
C TYR A 254 -12.99 -17.60 -8.26
N PHE A 255 -11.75 -17.76 -8.74
CA PHE A 255 -10.62 -18.22 -7.90
C PHE A 255 -10.35 -17.30 -6.69
N VAL A 256 -10.62 -15.99 -6.82
CA VAL A 256 -10.48 -15.05 -5.71
C VAL A 256 -11.63 -15.23 -4.72
N GLN A 257 -12.84 -15.47 -5.21
CA GLN A 257 -14.01 -15.70 -4.34
C GLN A 257 -13.82 -16.97 -3.51
N GLU A 258 -13.42 -18.06 -4.16
CA GLU A 258 -13.13 -19.35 -3.55
C GLU A 258 -12.03 -19.21 -2.48
N ARG A 259 -10.87 -18.66 -2.86
CA ARG A 259 -9.75 -18.44 -1.93
C ARG A 259 -10.13 -17.63 -0.70
N VAL A 260 -10.88 -16.53 -0.87
CA VAL A 260 -11.31 -15.68 0.25
C VAL A 260 -12.32 -16.42 1.13
N ALA A 261 -13.27 -17.15 0.54
CA ALA A 261 -14.26 -17.94 1.27
C ALA A 261 -13.60 -19.04 2.12
N ASP A 262 -12.64 -19.77 1.56
CA ASP A 262 -11.92 -20.85 2.24
C ASP A 262 -11.17 -20.35 3.47
N VAL A 263 -10.40 -19.28 3.34
CA VAL A 263 -9.62 -18.73 4.47
C VAL A 263 -10.55 -18.15 5.55
N ILE A 264 -11.68 -17.53 5.16
CA ILE A 264 -12.68 -17.06 6.12
C ILE A 264 -13.30 -18.24 6.89
N SER A 265 -13.63 -19.34 6.20
CA SER A 265 -14.18 -20.56 6.80
C SER A 265 -13.20 -21.19 7.79
N ALA A 266 -11.93 -21.33 7.39
CA ALA A 266 -10.86 -21.83 8.25
C ALA A 266 -10.69 -20.96 9.51
N THR A 267 -10.76 -19.64 9.37
CA THR A 267 -10.69 -18.69 10.49
C THR A 267 -11.85 -18.91 11.48
N LEU A 268 -13.07 -19.06 10.97
CA LEU A 268 -14.25 -19.31 11.80
C LEU A 268 -14.12 -20.61 12.59
N SER A 269 -13.69 -21.69 11.94
CA SER A 269 -13.49 -22.98 12.58
C SER A 269 -12.45 -22.92 13.70
N LYS A 270 -11.33 -22.19 13.51
CA LYS A 270 -10.30 -22.01 14.55
C LYS A 270 -10.86 -21.24 15.76
N VAL A 271 -11.56 -20.13 15.52
CA VAL A 271 -12.14 -19.31 16.61
C VAL A 271 -13.19 -20.09 17.39
N ILE A 272 -14.06 -20.83 16.71
CA ILE A 272 -15.07 -21.70 17.34
C ILE A 272 -14.39 -22.79 18.17
N GLY A 273 -13.34 -23.44 17.64
CA GLY A 273 -12.55 -24.43 18.38
C GLY A 273 -11.90 -23.87 19.66
N LEU A 274 -11.38 -22.64 19.61
CA LEU A 274 -10.82 -21.96 20.79
C LEU A 274 -11.89 -21.64 21.84
N VAL A 275 -13.10 -21.24 21.44
CA VAL A 275 -14.23 -21.03 22.35
C VAL A 275 -14.63 -22.33 23.05
N HIS A 276 -14.65 -23.44 22.31
CA HIS A 276 -14.93 -24.76 22.88
C HIS A 276 -13.82 -25.26 23.82
N ALA A 277 -12.55 -24.93 23.55
CA ALA A 277 -11.42 -25.30 24.40
C ALA A 277 -11.31 -24.43 25.68
N THR A 278 -11.78 -23.18 25.64
CA THR A 278 -11.74 -22.24 26.78
C THR A 278 -12.97 -22.34 27.68
N GLN A 279 -14.07 -22.93 27.20
CA GLN A 279 -15.17 -23.35 28.06
C GLN A 279 -14.77 -24.59 28.87
N THR A 280 -14.22 -24.38 30.08
CA THR A 280 -14.14 -25.43 31.11
C THR A 280 -15.50 -26.16 31.26
N PRO A 281 -15.52 -27.50 31.43
CA PRO A 281 -16.76 -28.29 31.44
C PRO A 281 -17.81 -27.85 32.48
N LEU A 282 -17.38 -27.10 33.50
CA LEU A 282 -18.24 -26.65 34.60
C LEU A 282 -19.30 -25.62 34.17
N LEU A 283 -19.01 -24.75 33.19
CA LEU A 283 -19.95 -23.73 32.72
C LEU A 283 -21.02 -24.29 31.79
N LEU A 284 -20.66 -25.25 30.92
CA LEU A 284 -21.61 -26.00 30.11
C LEU A 284 -22.50 -26.90 30.97
N TRP A 285 -21.95 -27.51 32.05
CA TRP A 285 -22.74 -28.28 33.00
C TRP A 285 -23.73 -27.40 33.78
N TRP A 286 -23.34 -26.19 34.18
CA TRP A 286 -24.23 -25.22 34.81
C TRP A 286 -25.36 -24.72 33.89
N ILE A 287 -25.06 -24.48 32.61
CA ILE A 287 -26.03 -23.99 31.62
C ILE A 287 -27.01 -25.12 31.21
N LEU A 288 -26.54 -26.36 31.09
CA LEU A 288 -27.37 -27.50 30.72
C LEU A 288 -28.26 -28.00 31.88
N LYS A 289 -27.80 -27.92 33.14
CA LYS A 289 -28.57 -28.36 34.31
C LYS A 289 -29.77 -27.45 34.62
N ARG A 290 -29.75 -26.19 34.20
CA ARG A 290 -30.87 -25.24 34.38
C ARG A 290 -32.02 -25.42 33.38
N ARG A 291 -31.85 -26.28 32.37
CA ARG A 291 -32.84 -26.49 31.29
C ARG A 291 -33.61 -27.81 31.40
N PHE A 292 -33.30 -28.65 32.39
CA PHE A 292 -33.93 -29.95 32.62
C PHE A 292 -34.14 -30.22 34.13
N GLU A 293 -34.97 -29.42 34.79
CA GLU A 293 -35.75 -29.90 35.95
C GLU A 293 -37.22 -29.46 35.76
N PRO A 294 -38.17 -30.40 35.67
CA PRO A 294 -39.58 -30.07 35.55
C PRO A 294 -40.21 -29.83 36.93
N GLY A 295 -40.76 -28.63 37.12
CA GLY A 295 -41.90 -28.37 38.00
C GLY A 295 -41.63 -28.24 39.50
N SER A 296 -41.67 -27.01 40.02
CA SER A 296 -42.61 -26.67 41.08
C SER A 296 -43.04 -25.21 40.96
N VAL A 297 -44.30 -25.02 40.57
CA VAL A 297 -45.05 -23.79 40.78
C VAL A 297 -45.70 -23.94 42.16
N ASN A 298 -45.54 -22.93 43.02
CA ASN A 298 -46.45 -22.45 44.08
C ASN A 298 -45.62 -21.57 45.02
N GLY A 299 -45.97 -20.34 45.39
CA GLY A 299 -47.12 -19.49 45.13
C GLY A 299 -46.94 -18.27 46.04
N PHE A 300 -46.90 -17.07 45.48
CA PHE A 300 -46.95 -15.83 46.26
C PHE A 300 -48.42 -15.52 46.54
N SER A 301 -48.82 -15.60 47.81
CA SER A 301 -50.10 -15.05 48.29
C SER A 301 -50.01 -13.53 48.38
N ILE A 302 -51.04 -12.86 47.86
CA ILE A 302 -51.46 -11.54 48.32
C ILE A 302 -52.90 -11.68 48.77
N THR A 303 -53.11 -11.41 50.06
CA THR A 303 -54.37 -11.35 50.84
C THR A 303 -55.24 -12.60 50.91
#